data_AF-A0A661GS90-F1
#
_entry.id   AF-A0A661GS90-F1
#
_cell.length_a   1.000
_cell.length_b   1.000
_cell.length_c   1.000
_cell.angle_alpha   90.00
_cell.angle_beta   90.00
_cell.angle_gamma   90.00
#
_symmetry.space_group_name_H-M   'P 1'
#
loop_
_entity.id
_entity.type
_entity.pdbx_description
1 polymer ?
#
loop_
_entity_poly.entity_id
_entity_poly.type
_entity_poly.pdbx_seq_one_letter_code
_entity_poly.pdbx_strand_id
1 'polypeptide(L)'
;MTLKLKPLPKSKVLQGQGERKLMPHSLKGWLSLLEARHPCEIELGLDRIAKVAEALKLTRPATKVITVAGTNGKGSAVAIMEAMLLRKGRRVGAYTSPHLLQYNERVRIDGQPVTDEALCEAFARIEVACGDVSLSYFEFGTLAALLIFEQAGL
;
A
#
# COMPACT_ATOMS: atom_id res chain seq x y z
N MET A 1 6.04 -26.31 63.74
CA MET A 1 4.96 -26.67 62.79
C MET A 1 4.92 -25.57 61.73
N THR A 2 5.74 -25.70 60.69
CA THR A 2 6.00 -24.62 59.72
C THR A 2 5.57 -25.11 58.35
N LEU A 3 4.47 -24.55 57.83
CA LEU A 3 3.87 -24.92 56.55
C LEU A 3 4.76 -24.42 55.40
N LYS A 4 5.39 -25.34 54.65
CA LYS A 4 6.07 -25.03 53.38
C LYS A 4 5.03 -24.86 52.28
N LEU A 5 4.92 -23.67 51.72
CA LEU A 5 4.12 -23.37 50.52
C LEU A 5 4.73 -24.10 49.30
N LYS A 6 3.93 -24.97 48.65
CA LYS A 6 4.25 -25.57 47.35
C LYS A 6 4.15 -24.50 46.25
N PRO A 7 5.07 -24.48 45.26
CA PRO A 7 4.99 -23.53 44.16
C PRO A 7 3.80 -23.86 43.24
N LEU A 8 3.13 -22.81 42.78
CA LEU A 8 2.02 -22.86 41.82
C LEU A 8 2.48 -23.52 40.51
N PRO A 9 1.63 -24.35 39.86
CA PRO A 9 1.95 -24.93 38.57
C PRO A 9 2.04 -23.83 37.52
N LYS A 10 3.13 -23.81 36.74
CA LYS A 10 3.27 -22.99 35.54
C LYS A 10 2.12 -23.33 34.59
N SER A 11 1.20 -22.40 34.40
CA SER A 11 0.08 -22.59 33.48
C SER A 11 0.62 -22.80 32.07
N LYS A 12 0.15 -23.91 31.48
CA LYS A 12 0.47 -24.38 30.15
C LYS A 12 0.32 -23.29 29.09
N VAL A 13 1.25 -23.34 28.15
CA VAL A 13 1.16 -22.84 26.78
C VAL A 13 -0.28 -22.94 26.27
N LEU A 14 -0.91 -21.80 26.03
CA LEU A 14 -2.03 -21.68 25.10
C LEU A 14 -1.45 -21.10 23.81
N GLN A 15 -1.14 -21.99 22.87
CA GLN A 15 -1.07 -21.64 21.46
C GLN A 15 -2.49 -21.20 21.05
N GLY A 16 -2.70 -19.89 21.00
CA GLY A 16 -3.94 -19.24 20.59
C GLY A 16 -3.87 -18.85 19.12
N GLN A 17 -4.70 -19.54 18.34
CA GLN A 17 -5.24 -19.23 17.02
C GLN A 17 -5.24 -17.73 16.66
N GLY A 18 -4.81 -17.41 15.43
CA GLY A 18 -4.57 -16.06 14.93
C GLY A 18 -5.68 -15.06 15.21
N GLU A 19 -5.29 -13.95 15.84
CA GLU A 19 -6.10 -12.74 15.87
C GLU A 19 -6.40 -12.33 14.43
N ARG A 20 -7.67 -12.42 14.04
CA ARG A 20 -8.13 -11.88 12.77
C ARG A 20 -7.93 -10.36 12.85
N LYS A 21 -6.83 -9.86 12.30
CA LYS A 21 -6.55 -8.43 12.24
C LYS A 21 -7.75 -7.74 11.60
N LEU A 22 -8.50 -6.99 12.39
CA LEU A 22 -9.68 -6.27 11.92
C LEU A 22 -9.20 -5.21 10.92
N MET A 23 -9.46 -5.47 9.64
CA MET A 23 -9.13 -4.54 8.57
C MET A 23 -10.17 -3.42 8.51
N PRO A 24 -9.76 -2.16 8.33
CA PRO A 24 -10.70 -1.06 8.13
C PRO A 24 -11.59 -1.28 6.90
N HIS A 25 -12.81 -0.76 6.96
CA HIS A 25 -13.76 -0.80 5.84
C HIS A 25 -13.84 0.52 5.07
N SER A 26 -13.23 1.60 5.57
CA SER A 26 -13.24 2.92 4.95
C SER A 26 -11.83 3.41 4.66
N LEU A 27 -11.69 4.26 3.64
CA LEU A 27 -10.40 4.82 3.26
C LEU A 27 -9.78 5.60 4.41
N LYS A 28 -10.57 6.43 5.09
CA LYS A 28 -10.12 7.16 6.28
C LYS A 28 -9.54 6.21 7.35
N GLY A 29 -10.20 5.09 7.63
CA GLY A 29 -9.73 4.10 8.59
C GLY A 29 -8.41 3.45 8.16
N TRP A 30 -8.27 3.12 6.87
CA TRP A 30 -7.02 2.64 6.31
C TRP A 30 -5.89 3.66 6.45
N LEU A 31 -6.13 4.92 6.07
CA LEU A 31 -5.11 5.97 6.14
C LEU A 31 -4.64 6.19 7.58
N SER A 32 -5.57 6.29 8.55
CA SER A 32 -5.20 6.41 9.97
C SER A 32 -4.39 5.20 10.48
N LEU A 33 -4.74 3.99 10.04
CA LEU A 33 -3.98 2.78 10.37
C LEU A 33 -2.56 2.82 9.77
N LEU A 34 -2.43 3.21 8.50
CA LEU A 34 -1.13 3.28 7.81
C LEU A 34 -0.24 4.40 8.34
N GLU A 35 -0.82 5.53 8.74
CA GLU A 35 -0.11 6.65 9.40
C GLU A 35 0.41 6.25 10.78
N ALA A 36 -0.39 5.50 11.55
CA ALA A 36 0.00 5.03 12.88
C ALA A 36 1.11 3.96 12.85
N ARG A 37 1.28 3.25 11.73
CA ARG A 37 2.27 2.18 11.53
C ARG A 37 3.70 2.68 11.30
N HIS A 38 4.08 3.81 11.88
CA HIS A 38 5.40 4.42 11.72
C HIS A 38 6.53 3.38 11.60
N PRO A 39 7.23 3.31 10.46
CA PRO A 39 8.57 2.79 10.47
C PRO A 39 9.40 3.72 11.38
N CYS A 40 9.98 3.17 12.45
CA CYS A 40 11.16 3.76 13.04
C CYS A 40 12.19 3.92 11.92
N GLU A 41 12.49 5.17 11.56
CA GLU A 41 13.41 5.54 10.47
C GLU A 41 12.98 5.08 9.06
N ILE A 42 13.31 5.89 8.05
CA ILE A 42 13.25 5.45 6.66
C ILE A 42 14.31 4.35 6.53
N GLU A 43 13.90 3.10 6.69
CA GLU A 43 14.74 1.95 6.33
C GLU A 43 14.94 1.97 4.82
N LEU A 44 16.10 2.45 4.41
CA LEU A 44 16.52 2.47 3.02
C LEU A 44 16.65 1.03 2.51
N GLY A 45 15.88 0.70 1.47
CA GLY A 45 15.92 -0.60 0.83
C GLY A 45 14.67 -0.85 0.00
N LEU A 46 14.77 -1.74 -0.99
CA LEU A 46 13.63 -2.15 -1.81
C LEU A 46 13.17 -3.58 -1.50
N ASP A 47 13.89 -4.30 -0.63
CA ASP A 47 13.64 -5.73 -0.38
C ASP A 47 12.25 -5.99 0.22
N ARG A 48 11.82 -5.13 1.16
CA ARG A 48 10.50 -5.25 1.83
C ARG A 48 9.36 -5.12 0.81
N ILE A 49 9.35 -4.02 0.05
CA ILE A 49 8.32 -3.79 -0.98
C ILE A 49 8.41 -4.80 -2.11
N ALA A 50 9.61 -5.20 -2.55
CA ALA A 50 9.80 -6.17 -3.62
C ALA A 50 9.23 -7.54 -3.25
N LYS A 51 9.44 -8.01 -2.02
CA LYS A 51 8.87 -9.28 -1.53
C LYS A 51 7.34 -9.28 -1.57
N VAL A 52 6.70 -8.17 -1.17
CA VAL A 52 5.23 -8.06 -1.22
C VAL A 52 4.74 -7.92 -2.66
N ALA A 53 5.45 -7.16 -3.50
CA ALA A 53 5.14 -7.06 -4.93
C ALA A 53 5.19 -8.42 -5.63
N GLU A 54 6.19 -9.25 -5.32
CA GLU A 54 6.31 -10.61 -5.86
C GLU A 54 5.15 -11.51 -5.40
N ALA A 55 4.78 -11.46 -4.11
CA ALA A 55 3.63 -12.19 -3.57
C ALA A 55 2.32 -11.79 -4.26
N LEU A 56 2.17 -10.51 -4.61
CA LEU A 56 1.05 -9.97 -5.38
C LEU A 56 1.17 -10.18 -6.90
N LYS A 57 2.30 -10.73 -7.38
CA LYS A 57 2.64 -10.90 -8.80
C LYS A 57 2.72 -9.59 -9.61
N LEU A 58 2.98 -8.46 -8.93
CA LEU A 58 3.07 -7.12 -9.50
C LEU A 58 4.39 -6.86 -10.25
N THR A 59 4.80 -7.77 -11.11
CA THR A 59 6.07 -7.66 -11.85
C THR A 59 5.94 -6.76 -13.08
N ARG A 60 4.72 -6.57 -13.59
CA ARG A 60 4.47 -5.77 -14.80
C ARG A 60 3.09 -5.09 -14.74
N PRO A 61 2.97 -3.97 -14.01
CA PRO A 61 1.68 -3.30 -13.74
C PRO A 61 1.06 -2.59 -14.95
N ALA A 62 1.83 -2.42 -16.03
CA ALA A 62 1.35 -1.89 -17.29
C ALA A 62 2.20 -2.40 -18.48
N THR A 63 1.66 -2.30 -19.69
CA THR A 63 2.41 -2.61 -20.92
C THR A 63 3.66 -1.75 -21.11
N LYS A 64 3.59 -0.46 -20.74
CA LYS A 64 4.70 0.52 -20.75
C LYS A 64 4.68 1.37 -19.48
N VAL A 65 5.86 1.57 -18.88
CA VAL A 65 6.03 2.34 -17.64
C VAL A 65 7.01 3.48 -17.89
N ILE A 66 6.68 4.68 -17.40
CA ILE A 66 7.55 5.86 -17.39
C ILE A 66 7.71 6.30 -15.93
N THR A 67 8.94 6.27 -15.42
CA THR A 67 9.26 6.73 -14.06
C THR A 67 9.87 8.13 -14.12
N VAL A 68 9.31 9.06 -13.34
CA VAL A 68 9.74 10.47 -13.31
C VAL A 68 10.37 10.79 -11.95
N ALA A 69 11.66 11.07 -11.94
CA ALA A 69 12.42 11.51 -10.77
C ALA A 69 12.94 12.95 -10.95
N GLY A 70 13.29 13.60 -9.84
CA GLY A 70 13.83 14.97 -9.84
C GLY A 70 13.36 15.78 -8.63
N THR A 71 13.97 16.95 -8.40
CA THR A 71 13.62 17.81 -7.25
C THR A 71 12.26 18.46 -7.46
N ASN A 72 12.05 19.11 -8.61
CA ASN A 72 10.85 19.90 -8.94
C ASN A 72 10.19 19.41 -10.23
N GLY A 73 8.94 19.82 -10.47
CA GLY A 73 8.26 19.62 -11.76
C GLY A 73 7.76 18.21 -12.07
N LYS A 74 8.01 17.20 -11.21
CA LYS A 74 7.57 15.81 -11.42
C LYS A 74 6.06 15.68 -11.67
N GLY A 75 5.25 16.27 -10.79
CA GLY A 75 3.79 16.23 -10.92
C GLY A 75 3.31 16.87 -12.22
N SER A 76 3.86 18.04 -12.58
CA SER A 76 3.55 18.73 -13.84
C SER A 76 3.95 17.91 -15.06
N ALA A 77 5.13 17.26 -15.03
CA ALA A 77 5.58 16.40 -16.11
C ALA A 77 4.65 15.19 -16.30
N VAL A 78 4.23 14.53 -15.20
CA VAL A 78 3.27 13.42 -15.24
C VAL A 78 1.93 13.90 -15.81
N ALA A 79 1.40 15.04 -15.35
CA ALA A 79 0.13 15.59 -15.84
C ALA A 79 0.16 15.93 -17.34
N ILE A 80 1.26 16.50 -17.82
CA ILE A 80 1.45 16.80 -19.26
C ILE A 80 1.48 15.51 -20.07
N MET A 81 2.27 14.51 -19.64
CA MET A 81 2.35 13.22 -20.32
C MET A 81 1.00 12.49 -20.34
N GLU A 82 0.29 12.46 -19.21
CA GLU A 82 -1.05 11.88 -19.09
C GLU A 82 -2.00 12.53 -20.10
N ALA A 83 -2.11 13.86 -20.10
CA ALA A 83 -2.97 14.58 -21.03
C ALA A 83 -2.63 14.31 -22.50
N MET A 84 -1.34 14.27 -22.86
CA MET A 84 -0.91 13.98 -24.24
C MET A 84 -1.24 12.55 -24.67
N LEU A 85 -1.06 11.57 -23.79
CA LEU A 85 -1.34 10.16 -24.07
C LEU A 85 -2.84 9.89 -24.18
N LEU A 86 -3.64 10.47 -23.29
CA LEU A 86 -5.11 10.40 -23.36
C LEU A 86 -5.64 11.01 -24.64
N ARG A 87 -5.11 12.18 -25.06
CA ARG A 87 -5.46 12.79 -26.35
C ARG A 87 -5.12 11.93 -27.56
N LYS A 88 -4.19 10.98 -27.43
CA LYS A 88 -3.85 9.99 -28.46
C LYS A 88 -4.68 8.70 -28.35
N GLY A 89 -5.74 8.69 -27.53
CA GLY A 89 -6.60 7.53 -27.33
C GLY A 89 -5.93 6.37 -26.59
N ARG A 90 -4.87 6.63 -25.82
CA ARG A 90 -4.24 5.63 -24.96
C ARG A 90 -4.96 5.58 -23.62
N ARG A 91 -5.03 4.39 -23.03
CA ARG A 91 -5.36 4.24 -21.61
C ARG A 91 -4.13 4.55 -20.77
N VAL A 92 -4.32 5.27 -19.67
CA VAL A 92 -3.20 5.80 -18.88
C VAL A 92 -3.50 5.68 -17.39
N GLY A 93 -2.52 5.20 -16.63
CA GLY A 93 -2.47 5.31 -15.19
C GLY A 93 -1.44 6.35 -14.77
N ALA A 94 -1.75 7.17 -13.78
CA ALA A 94 -0.83 8.15 -13.22
C ALA A 94 -0.74 7.99 -11.70
N TYR A 95 0.49 7.89 -11.19
CA TYR A 95 0.79 7.87 -9.75
C TYR A 95 1.61 9.10 -9.37
N THR A 96 1.10 9.90 -8.43
CA THR A 96 1.77 11.12 -7.94
C THR A 96 1.68 11.26 -6.42
N SER A 97 2.56 12.06 -5.82
CA SER A 97 2.55 12.38 -4.39
C SER A 97 3.26 13.72 -4.11
N PRO A 98 2.90 14.47 -3.05
CA PRO A 98 1.76 14.23 -2.15
C PRO A 98 0.40 14.51 -2.82
N HIS A 99 -0.70 14.34 -2.08
CA HIS A 99 -2.03 14.83 -2.47
C HIS A 99 -2.30 16.20 -1.82
N LEU A 100 -3.27 16.96 -2.35
CA LEU A 100 -3.66 18.26 -1.78
C LEU A 100 -4.89 18.16 -0.88
N LEU A 101 -5.99 17.56 -1.35
CA LEU A 101 -7.25 17.48 -0.60
C LEU A 101 -7.65 16.04 -0.26
N GLN A 102 -7.56 15.14 -1.25
CA GLN A 102 -8.01 13.75 -1.12
C GLN A 102 -6.89 12.79 -1.51
N TYR A 103 -6.74 11.69 -0.78
CA TYR A 103 -5.72 10.69 -1.06
C TYR A 103 -5.82 10.12 -2.48
N ASN A 104 -7.05 10.00 -2.98
CA ASN A 104 -7.41 9.49 -4.29
C ASN A 104 -6.70 10.22 -5.43
N GLU A 105 -6.37 11.51 -5.26
CA GLU A 105 -5.61 12.29 -6.24
C GLU A 105 -4.27 11.64 -6.61
N ARG A 106 -3.70 10.82 -5.71
CA ARG A 106 -2.43 10.14 -5.94
C ARG A 106 -2.50 9.09 -7.04
N VAL A 107 -3.66 8.46 -7.27
CA VAL A 107 -3.82 7.37 -8.24
C VAL A 107 -4.95 7.73 -9.20
N ARG A 108 -4.62 7.88 -10.48
CA ARG A 108 -5.58 8.22 -11.52
C ARG A 108 -5.59 7.15 -12.61
N ILE A 109 -6.77 6.87 -13.14
CA ILE A 109 -7.00 6.06 -14.33
C ILE A 109 -7.74 6.93 -15.34
N ASP A 110 -7.21 7.01 -16.55
CA ASP A 110 -7.80 7.74 -17.66
C ASP A 110 -8.14 9.21 -17.31
N GLY A 111 -7.25 9.83 -16.52
CA GLY A 111 -7.40 11.21 -16.08
C GLY A 111 -8.37 11.42 -14.92
N GLN A 112 -8.90 10.37 -14.28
CA GLN A 112 -9.80 10.48 -13.13
C GLN A 112 -9.19 9.84 -11.88
N PRO A 113 -9.27 10.49 -10.70
CA PRO A 113 -8.93 9.85 -9.43
C PRO A 113 -9.71 8.54 -9.22
N VAL A 114 -9.07 7.54 -8.64
CA VAL A 114 -9.72 6.27 -8.27
C VAL A 114 -10.69 6.46 -7.10
N THR A 115 -11.62 5.52 -6.90
CA THR A 115 -12.58 5.60 -5.78
C THR A 115 -11.98 5.10 -4.47
N ASP A 116 -12.64 5.45 -3.36
CA ASP A 116 -12.28 4.96 -2.02
C ASP A 116 -12.35 3.43 -1.95
N GLU A 117 -13.36 2.84 -2.61
CA GLU A 117 -13.56 1.39 -2.64
C GLU A 117 -12.39 0.69 -3.34
N ALA A 118 -11.94 1.22 -4.48
CA ALA A 118 -10.80 0.67 -5.21
C ALA A 118 -9.51 0.71 -4.37
N LEU A 119 -9.29 1.81 -3.64
CA LEU A 119 -8.17 1.92 -2.71
C LEU A 119 -8.28 0.97 -1.53
N CYS A 120 -9.46 0.88 -0.90
CA CYS A 120 -9.69 -0.02 0.23
C CYS A 120 -9.51 -1.49 -0.17
N GLU A 121 -9.99 -1.88 -1.35
CA GLU A 121 -9.80 -3.23 -1.88
C GLU A 121 -8.31 -3.52 -2.13
N ALA A 122 -7.60 -2.59 -2.77
CA ALA A 122 -6.16 -2.71 -2.97
C ALA A 122 -5.41 -2.83 -1.64
N PHE A 123 -5.75 -1.99 -0.66
CA PHE A 123 -5.13 -2.02 0.67
C PHE A 123 -5.39 -3.32 1.41
N ALA A 124 -6.61 -3.87 1.36
CA ALA A 124 -6.93 -5.15 1.96
C ALA A 124 -6.11 -6.29 1.33
N ARG A 125 -5.96 -6.29 0.00
CA ARG A 125 -5.15 -7.29 -0.72
C ARG A 125 -3.67 -7.20 -0.32
N ILE A 126 -3.13 -5.99 -0.22
CA ILE A 126 -1.75 -5.75 0.21
C ILE A 126 -1.55 -6.19 1.65
N GLU A 127 -2.48 -5.86 2.56
CA GLU A 127 -2.40 -6.25 3.96
C GLU A 127 -2.29 -7.77 4.13
N VAL A 128 -3.07 -8.52 3.36
CA VAL A 128 -3.02 -9.99 3.35
C VAL A 128 -1.67 -10.48 2.80
N ALA A 129 -1.16 -9.86 1.74
CA ALA A 129 0.10 -10.24 1.12
C ALA A 129 1.35 -9.84 1.94
N CYS A 130 1.26 -8.79 2.76
CA CYS A 130 2.35 -8.34 3.62
C CYS A 130 2.76 -9.40 4.64
N GLY A 131 1.78 -10.08 5.25
CA GLY A 131 2.04 -10.94 6.40
C GLY A 131 2.79 -10.18 7.50
N ASP A 132 4.01 -10.63 7.82
CA ASP A 132 4.88 -10.00 8.81
C ASP A 132 5.80 -8.90 8.24
N VAL A 133 5.77 -8.66 6.92
CA VAL A 133 6.58 -7.61 6.29
C VAL A 133 6.01 -6.24 6.62
N SER A 134 6.83 -5.41 7.29
CA SER A 134 6.49 -4.01 7.55
C SER A 134 6.69 -3.17 6.30
N LEU A 135 5.67 -2.38 5.94
CA LEU A 135 5.73 -1.41 4.85
C LEU A 135 5.46 -0.01 5.40
N SER A 136 6.21 0.97 4.89
CA SER A 136 5.91 2.38 5.10
C SER A 136 4.60 2.78 4.40
N TYR A 137 4.05 3.91 4.83
CA TYR A 137 2.90 4.54 4.18
C TYR A 137 3.10 4.73 2.66
N PHE A 138 4.31 5.11 2.26
CA PHE A 138 4.62 5.35 0.85
C PHE A 138 4.73 4.03 0.06
N GLU A 139 5.37 3.01 0.61
CA GLU A 139 5.46 1.69 -0.01
C GLU A 139 4.07 1.07 -0.20
N PHE A 140 3.21 1.17 0.83
CA PHE A 140 1.84 0.67 0.78
C PHE A 140 1.01 1.38 -0.30
N GLY A 141 1.10 2.72 -0.36
CA GLY A 141 0.44 3.51 -1.40
C GLY A 141 0.98 3.22 -2.81
N THR A 142 2.28 2.94 -2.93
CA THR A 142 2.89 2.57 -4.21
C THR A 142 2.34 1.23 -4.70
N LEU A 143 2.35 0.18 -3.85
CA LEU A 143 1.78 -1.12 -4.21
C LEU A 143 0.31 -1.02 -4.59
N ALA A 144 -0.47 -0.18 -3.91
CA ALA A 144 -1.88 0.03 -4.24
C ALA A 144 -2.05 0.62 -5.64
N ALA A 145 -1.25 1.63 -5.99
CA ALA A 145 -1.27 2.19 -7.34
C ALA A 145 -0.92 1.14 -8.40
N LEU A 146 0.14 0.35 -8.20
CA LEU A 146 0.56 -0.70 -9.15
C LEU A 146 -0.50 -1.78 -9.31
N LEU A 147 -1.13 -2.20 -8.21
CA LEU A 147 -2.20 -3.20 -8.22
C LEU A 147 -3.45 -2.69 -8.95
N ILE A 148 -3.82 -1.42 -8.75
CA ILE A 148 -4.94 -0.82 -9.46
C ILE A 148 -4.63 -0.68 -10.96
N PHE A 149 -3.39 -0.35 -11.33
CA PHE A 149 -2.97 -0.29 -12.73
C PHE A 149 -3.04 -1.65 -13.42
N GLU A 150 -2.58 -2.71 -12.74
CA GLU A 150 -2.67 -4.09 -13.24
C GLU A 150 -4.13 -4.51 -13.43
N GLN A 151 -4.99 -4.26 -12.45
CA GLN A 151 -6.43 -4.57 -12.52
C GLN A 151 -7.16 -3.78 -13.61
N ALA A 152 -6.71 -2.54 -13.86
CA ALA A 152 -7.23 -1.72 -14.94
C ALA A 152 -6.77 -2.20 -16.33
N GLY A 153 -5.80 -3.11 -16.44
CA GLY A 153 -5.33 -3.66 -17.71
C GLY A 153 -4.60 -2.64 -18.59
N LEU A 154 -3.69 -1.86 -17.99
CA LEU A 154 -2.86 -0.84 -18.67
C LEU A 154 -1.66 -1.43 -19.43
#